data_AF-A0A0L0KEI4-F1
#
_entry.id   AF-A0A0L0KEI4-F1
#
_cell.length_a   1.000
_cell.length_b   1.000
_cell.length_c   1.000
_cell.angle_alpha   90.00
_cell.angle_beta   90.00
_cell.angle_gamma   90.00
#
_symmetry.space_group_name_H-M   'P 1'
#
loop_
_entity.id
_entity.type
_entity.pdbx_description
1 polymer ?
#
loop_
_entity_poly.entity_id
_entity_poly.type
_entity_poly.pdbx_seq_one_letter_code
_entity_poly.pdbx_strand_id
1 'polypeptide(L)'
;MVRAPNPFQPDRHIVILAGSFGFGTSAAARRLSDPEFLNHPLVSGGSPFEAAFSVEVVGGEPQRIDLKGLRELDTAVRRQTGT
;
A
#
# COMPACT_ATOMS: atom_id res chain seq x y z
N MET A 1 1.19 -1.22 -3.39
CA MET A 1 0.30 -1.24 -2.21
C MET A 1 -0.50 0.02 -2.19
N VAL A 2 -1.80 -0.07 -1.91
CA VAL A 2 -2.69 1.07 -1.76
C VAL A 2 -3.40 0.97 -0.42
N ARG A 3 -3.41 2.07 0.36
CA ARG A 3 -4.28 2.23 1.53
C ARG A 3 -5.26 3.35 1.25
N ALA A 4 -6.55 3.09 1.39
CA ALA A 4 -7.61 4.06 1.10
C ALA A 4 -8.82 3.83 2.02
N PRO A 5 -9.76 4.79 2.13
CA PRO A 5 -11.01 4.57 2.85
C PRO A 5 -11.80 3.41 2.22
N ASN A 6 -12.46 2.62 3.05
CA ASN A 6 -13.34 1.56 2.56
C ASN A 6 -14.63 2.20 2.01
N PRO A 7 -14.98 1.99 0.72
CA PRO A 7 -16.18 2.58 0.14
C PRO A 7 -17.49 2.10 0.79
N PHE A 8 -17.48 0.97 1.49
CA PHE A 8 -18.64 0.41 2.18
C PHE A 8 -18.66 0.67 3.69
N GLN A 9 -17.52 1.06 4.28
CA GLN A 9 -17.38 1.39 5.70
C GLN A 9 -16.36 2.52 5.88
N PRO A 10 -16.71 3.80 5.64
CA PRO A 10 -15.76 4.90 5.54
C PRO A 10 -14.85 5.11 6.76
N ASP A 11 -15.30 4.70 7.95
CA ASP A 11 -14.50 4.75 9.20
C ASP A 11 -13.37 3.70 9.24
N ARG A 12 -13.31 2.80 8.25
CA ARG A 12 -12.27 1.79 8.09
C ARG A 12 -11.49 2.04 6.82
N HIS A 13 -10.23 1.63 6.82
CA HIS A 13 -9.39 1.64 5.63
C HIS A 13 -9.29 0.23 5.04
N ILE A 14 -9.22 0.17 3.71
CA ILE A 14 -8.77 -1.01 2.98
C ILE A 14 -7.29 -0.88 2.67
N VAL A 15 -6.59 -2.01 2.67
CA VAL A 15 -5.21 -2.12 2.17
C VAL A 15 -5.19 -3.16 1.05
N ILE A 16 -4.78 -2.73 -0.14
CA ILE A 16 -4.64 -3.59 -1.31
C ILE A 16 -3.15 -3.86 -1.53
N LEU A 17 -2.79 -5.14 -1.47
CA LEU A 17 -1.46 -5.64 -1.79
C LEU A 17 -1.52 -6.36 -3.13
N ALA A 18 -0.73 -5.89 -4.08
CA ALA A 18 -0.63 -6.49 -5.40
C ALA A 18 0.83 -6.46 -5.85
N GLY A 19 1.27 -7.56 -6.44
CA GLY A 19 2.61 -7.70 -6.98
C GLY A 19 2.77 -8.98 -7.80
N SER A 20 3.80 -9.03 -8.63
CA SER A 20 4.03 -10.10 -9.59
C SER A 20 4.31 -11.44 -8.90
N PHE A 21 3.74 -12.52 -9.46
CA PHE A 21 3.97 -13.91 -9.06
C PHE A 21 3.75 -14.20 -7.56
N GLY A 22 2.99 -13.36 -6.84
CA GLY A 22 2.79 -13.47 -5.39
C GLY A 22 3.96 -12.96 -4.54
N PHE A 23 5.19 -12.93 -5.06
CA PHE A 23 6.36 -12.42 -4.33
C PHE A 23 6.24 -10.93 -4.00
N GLY A 24 5.74 -10.12 -4.93
CA GLY A 24 5.51 -8.69 -4.66
C GLY A 24 4.41 -8.47 -3.61
N THR A 25 3.39 -9.32 -3.59
CA THR A 25 2.31 -9.27 -2.59
C THR A 25 2.84 -9.65 -1.21
N SER A 26 3.59 -10.75 -1.09
CA SER A 26 4.18 -11.18 0.19
C SER A 26 5.22 -10.18 0.71
N ALA A 27 6.04 -9.61 -0.18
CA ALA A 27 6.95 -8.52 0.16
C ALA A 27 6.22 -7.27 0.70
N ALA A 28 5.14 -6.85 0.04
CA ALA A 28 4.33 -5.73 0.52
C ALA A 28 3.69 -6.03 1.88
N ALA A 29 3.28 -7.28 2.13
CA ALA A 29 2.76 -7.71 3.43
C ALA A 29 3.81 -7.58 4.55
N ARG A 30 5.08 -7.91 4.28
CA ARG A 30 6.19 -7.72 5.25
C ARG A 30 6.38 -6.26 5.66
N ARG A 31 6.00 -5.30 4.81
CA ARG A 31 6.06 -3.86 5.14
C ARG A 31 4.99 -3.41 6.12
N LEU A 32 3.93 -4.19 6.32
CA LEU A 32 2.90 -3.89 7.32
C LEU A 32 3.38 -4.10 8.76
N SER A 33 4.55 -4.71 8.95
CA SER A 33 5.19 -4.90 10.27
C SER A 33 6.54 -4.19 10.38
N ASP A 34 6.94 -3.42 9.37
CA ASP A 34 8.24 -2.75 9.32
C ASP A 34 8.17 -1.37 9.98
N PRO A 35 8.87 -1.14 11.12
CA PRO A 35 8.82 0.14 11.82
C PRO A 35 9.27 1.33 10.98
N GLU A 36 10.25 1.16 10.09
CA GLU A 36 10.74 2.26 9.26
C GLU A 36 9.65 2.74 8.30
N PHE A 37 8.98 1.80 7.64
CA PHE A 37 7.86 2.10 6.76
C PHE A 37 6.66 2.68 7.52
N LEU A 38 6.30 2.09 8.67
CA LEU A 38 5.15 2.53 9.47
C LEU A 38 5.33 3.93 10.09
N ASN A 39 6.56 4.30 10.43
CA ASN A 39 6.89 5.61 10.99
C ASN A 39 7.10 6.69 9.91
N HIS A 40 7.02 6.34 8.62
CA HIS A 40 7.09 7.34 7.57
C HIS A 40 5.91 8.33 7.72
N PRO A 41 6.13 9.67 7.67
CA PRO A 41 5.10 10.66 7.98
C PRO A 41 3.78 10.49 7.22
N LEU A 42 3.87 10.11 5.95
CA LEU A 42 2.70 9.85 5.09
C LEU A 42 1.92 8.59 5.48
N VAL A 43 2.61 7.57 6.02
CA VAL A 43 1.98 6.32 6.48
C VAL A 43 1.38 6.51 7.87
N SER A 44 2.15 7.09 8.79
CA SER A 44 1.72 7.36 10.17
C SER A 44 0.62 8.42 10.24
N GLY A 45 0.59 9.37 9.29
CA GLY A 45 -0.40 10.43 9.22
C GLY A 45 -1.81 9.96 8.87
N GLY A 46 -1.97 8.70 8.42
CA GLY A 46 -3.29 8.11 8.17
C GLY A 46 -3.98 8.58 6.88
N SER A 47 -3.35 9.44 6.07
CA SER A 47 -3.85 9.78 4.73
C SER A 47 -3.90 8.55 3.80
N PRO A 48 -4.78 8.55 2.80
CA PRO A 48 -4.75 7.57 1.72
C PRO A 48 -3.44 7.65 0.94
N PHE A 49 -2.88 6.51 0.54
CA PHE A 49 -1.58 6.49 -0.13
C PHE A 49 -1.40 5.32 -1.08
N GLU A 50 -0.44 5.49 -1.98
CA GLU A 50 0.11 4.45 -2.83
C GLU A 50 1.62 4.32 -2.59
N ALA A 51 2.08 3.09 -2.42
CA ALA A 51 3.48 2.72 -2.30
C ALA A 51 3.86 1.69 -3.36
N ALA A 52 4.95 1.95 -4.09
CA ALA A 52 5.54 1.05 -5.05
C ALA A 52 6.87 0.50 -4.51
N PHE A 53 7.09 -0.80 -4.67
CA PHE A 53 8.28 -1.49 -4.19
C PHE A 53 8.95 -2.24 -5.34
N SER A 54 10.28 -2.28 -5.35
CA SER A 54 11.01 -3.34 -6.05
C SER A 54 11.29 -4.48 -5.09
N VAL A 55 11.27 -5.70 -5.60
CA VAL A 55 11.53 -6.90 -4.82
C VAL A 55 12.57 -7.74 -5.54
N GLU A 56 13.66 -8.03 -4.86
CA GLU A 56 14.63 -9.02 -5.28
C GLU A 56 14.18 -10.39 -4.78
N VAL A 57 14.06 -11.34 -5.70
CA VAL A 57 13.63 -12.71 -5.41
C VAL A 57 14.80 -13.66 -5.66
N VAL A 58 15.21 -14.38 -4.61
CA VAL A 58 16.27 -15.39 -4.69
C VAL A 58 15.71 -16.67 -4.10
N GLY A 59 15.83 -17.78 -4.84
CA GLY A 59 15.33 -19.08 -4.39
C GLY A 59 13.81 -19.12 -4.16
N GLY A 60 13.04 -18.25 -4.84
CA GLY A 60 11.59 -18.16 -4.64
C GLY A 60 11.16 -17.37 -3.41
N GLU A 61 12.07 -16.66 -2.75
CA GLU A 61 11.75 -15.84 -1.58
C GLU A 61 12.13 -14.37 -1.80
N PRO A 62 11.30 -13.41 -1.35
CA PRO A 62 11.72 -12.02 -1.26
C PRO A 62 12.92 -11.89 -0.31
N GLN A 63 14.06 -11.44 -0.81
CA GLN A 63 15.26 -11.21 0.00
C GLN A 63 15.45 -9.72 0.30
N ARG A 64 15.27 -8.89 -0.72
CA ARG A 64 15.38 -7.45 -0.62
C ARG A 64 14.13 -6.78 -1.14
N ILE A 65 13.65 -5.79 -0.40
CA ILE A 65 12.48 -5.00 -0.77
C ILE A 65 12.96 -3.55 -0.70
N ASP A 66 12.78 -2.76 -1.74
CA ASP A 66 13.13 -1.34 -1.71
C ASP A 66 11.89 -0.52 -2.04
N LEU A 67 11.61 0.52 -1.24
CA LEU A 67 10.57 1.50 -1.57
C LEU A 67 11.05 2.33 -2.77
N LYS A 68 10.30 2.30 -3.86
CA LYS A 68 10.61 3.05 -5.09
C LYS A 68 9.80 4.33 -5.23
N GLY A 69 8.62 4.36 -4.62
CA GLY A 69 7.79 5.54 -4.59
C GLY A 69 6.76 5.44 -3.48
N LEU A 70 6.46 6.58 -2.87
CA LEU A 70 5.41 6.75 -1.90
C LEU A 70 4.75 8.10 -2.17
N ARG A 71 3.44 8.09 -2.36
CA ARG A 71 2.67 9.30 -2.60
C ARG A 71 1.31 9.22 -1.95
N GLU A 72 0.81 10.39 -1.57
CA GLU A 72 -0.58 10.56 -1.16
C GLU A 72 -1.49 10.31 -2.36
N LEU A 73 -2.64 9.68 -2.12
CA LEU A 73 -3.67 9.52 -3.11
C LEU A 73 -4.72 10.60 -2.93
N ASP A 74 -4.98 11.35 -3.99
CA ASP A 74 -6.15 12.21 -4.03
C ASP A 74 -7.41 11.33 -4.14
N THR A 75 -8.14 11.24 -3.04
CA THR A 75 -9.40 10.50 -2.98
C THR A 75 -10.61 11.32 -3.44
N ALA A 76 -10.42 12.51 -4.02
CA ALA A 76 -11.51 13.35 -4.55
C ALA A 76 -12.24 12.76 -5.79
N VAL A 77 -12.11 11.46 -6.06
CA VAL A 77 -12.79 10.79 -7.17
C VAL A 77 -14.29 10.59 -6.85
N ARG A 78 -15.04 11.63 -7.26
CA ARG A 78 -16.42 11.66 -7.77
C ARG A 78 -17.48 10.90 -6.96
N ARG A 79 -18.30 11.66 -6.23
CA ARG A 79 -19.74 11.34 -6.09
C ARG A 79 -20.30 11.19 -7.50
N GLN A 80 -20.38 9.96 -8.03
CA GLN A 80 -21.32 9.69 -9.10
C GLN A 80 -22.70 9.89 -8.47
N THR A 81 -23.30 11.01 -8.81
CA THR A 81 -24.71 11.28 -8.61
C THR A 81 -25.48 10.14 -9.26
N GLY A 82 -25.96 9.19 -8.46
CA GLY A 82 -27.01 8.28 -8.90
C GLY A 82 -28.29 9.11 -9.02
N THR A 83 -28.61 9.52 -10.24
CA THR A 83 -29.99 9.81 -10.67
C THR A 83 -30.78 8.53 -10.75
#